data_AF-A0A9D4FV36-F1
#
_entry.id   AF-A0A9D4FV36-F1
#
_cell.length_a   1.000
_cell.length_b   1.000
_cell.length_c   1.000
_cell.angle_alpha   90.00
_cell.angle_beta   90.00
_cell.angle_gamma   90.00
#
_symmetry.space_group_name_H-M   'P 1'
#
loop_
_entity.id
_entity.type
_entity.pdbx_description
1 polymer ?
#
loop_
_entity_poly.entity_id
_entity_poly.type
_entity_poly.pdbx_seq_one_letter_code
_entity_poly.pdbx_strand_id
1 'polypeptide(L)'
;MNADLECRTGVLSWLSIRLNAFETNADLECRARVLSLLSICSYTFKSNSDLECRAAVLSWLSIRRNTLKTNADLECRAGVLSWLSICSFTFKSNSDLECRTGMLNWLSIRRNTFKTNADLECRAGERSWLSIRRNIFKTNADLECRAGLLSLLSIQLNAFKMNADLECRAGVLSLLSIRRNTFKTNSDLEYRARVLSLLSIRHNSYEKCSTGMSRWGFELAQHST
;
A
#
# COMPACT_ATOMS: atom_id res chain seq x y z
N MET A 1 11.91 -22.62 18.58
CA MET A 1 12.27 -23.22 17.28
C MET A 1 11.49 -22.42 16.25
N ASN A 2 12.15 -21.51 15.56
CA ASN A 2 11.55 -20.72 14.50
C ASN A 2 11.47 -21.62 13.27
N ALA A 3 10.27 -21.79 12.73
CA ALA A 3 10.05 -22.61 11.54
C ALA A 3 9.70 -21.67 10.40
N ASP A 4 10.73 -21.14 9.75
CA ASP A 4 10.57 -20.31 8.57
C ASP A 4 10.13 -21.19 7.40
N LEU A 5 9.22 -20.66 6.58
CA LEU A 5 8.83 -21.30 5.33
C LEU A 5 9.45 -20.53 4.17
N GLU A 6 10.45 -21.15 3.54
CA GLU A 6 11.10 -20.60 2.35
C GLU A 6 10.67 -21.33 1.08
N CYS A 7 10.28 -20.56 0.06
CA CYS A 7 10.04 -21.06 -1.29
C CYS A 7 11.07 -20.44 -2.25
N ARG A 8 11.97 -21.23 -2.83
CA ARG A 8 12.98 -20.75 -3.80
C ARG A 8 12.84 -21.48 -5.13
N THR A 9 12.45 -20.77 -6.18
CA THR A 9 12.24 -21.38 -7.51
C THR A 9 12.79 -20.51 -8.64
N GLY A 10 13.17 -21.13 -9.76
CA GLY A 10 13.51 -20.39 -10.97
C GLY A 10 12.25 -19.84 -11.64
N VAL A 11 11.44 -20.75 -12.17
CA VAL A 11 10.15 -20.43 -12.80
C VAL A 11 9.07 -21.22 -12.09
N LEU A 12 8.01 -20.54 -11.69
CA LEU A 12 6.86 -21.17 -11.07
C LEU A 12 5.58 -20.59 -11.69
N SER A 13 4.72 -21.47 -12.20
CA SER A 13 3.45 -21.05 -12.78
C SER A 13 2.50 -20.58 -11.67
N TRP A 14 2.41 -21.32 -10.58
CA TRP A 14 1.48 -21.02 -9.51
C TRP A 14 2.03 -21.44 -8.15
N LEU A 15 1.99 -20.51 -7.20
CA LEU A 15 2.10 -20.77 -5.77
C LEU A 15 0.83 -20.33 -5.04
N SER A 16 0.22 -21.22 -4.28
CA SER A 16 -0.92 -20.92 -3.40
C SER A 16 -0.58 -21.32 -1.98
N ILE A 17 -0.61 -20.36 -1.08
CA ILE A 17 -0.30 -20.51 0.33
C ILE A 17 -1.58 -20.16 1.08
N ARG A 18 -2.20 -21.13 1.77
CA ARG A 18 -3.54 -21.00 2.40
C ARG A 18 -3.56 -21.58 3.80
N LEU A 19 -4.35 -20.96 4.69
CA LEU A 19 -4.76 -21.52 6.00
C LEU A 19 -3.60 -21.95 6.90
N ASN A 20 -2.67 -21.05 7.22
CA ASN A 20 -1.72 -21.32 8.30
C ASN A 20 -1.68 -20.18 9.33
N ALA A 21 -1.16 -20.51 10.50
CA ALA A 21 -0.70 -19.55 11.48
C ALA A 21 0.81 -19.71 11.60
N PHE A 22 1.55 -18.62 11.44
CA PHE A 22 2.98 -18.60 11.76
C PHE A 22 3.13 -18.26 13.24
N GLU A 23 3.92 -19.07 13.93
CA GLU A 23 4.27 -18.82 15.32
C GLU A 23 5.20 -17.61 15.43
N THR A 24 5.35 -17.07 16.65
CA THR A 24 6.24 -15.93 16.90
C THR A 24 7.63 -16.17 16.33
N ASN A 25 8.20 -15.19 15.63
CA ASN A 25 9.51 -15.27 14.97
C ASN A 25 9.62 -16.30 13.83
N ALA A 26 8.50 -16.71 13.22
CA ALA A 26 8.53 -17.55 12.01
C ALA A 26 8.12 -16.74 10.77
N ASP A 27 8.99 -16.70 9.77
CA ASP A 27 8.81 -15.92 8.55
C ASP A 27 8.31 -16.77 7.38
N LEU A 28 7.63 -16.12 6.45
CA LEU A 28 7.31 -16.70 5.15
C LEU A 28 8.01 -15.91 4.05
N GLU A 29 8.98 -16.55 3.40
CA GLU A 29 9.69 -15.94 2.29
C GLU A 29 9.48 -16.72 0.98
N CYS A 30 9.00 -16.02 -0.05
CA CYS A 30 8.82 -16.56 -1.39
C CYS A 30 9.71 -15.83 -2.40
N ARG A 31 10.72 -16.52 -2.94
CA ARG A 31 11.63 -16.03 -3.98
C ARG A 31 11.44 -16.79 -5.29
N ALA A 32 11.17 -16.07 -6.38
CA ALA A 32 11.13 -16.64 -7.73
C ALA A 32 11.82 -15.73 -8.75
N ARG A 33 12.42 -16.26 -9.82
CA ARG A 33 12.82 -15.39 -10.94
C ARG A 33 11.58 -14.96 -11.72
N VAL A 34 10.74 -15.92 -12.09
CA VAL A 34 9.46 -15.69 -12.78
C VAL A 34 8.36 -16.43 -12.04
N LEU A 35 7.33 -15.70 -11.65
CA LEU A 35 6.15 -16.26 -11.00
C LEU A 35 4.90 -15.75 -11.72
N SER A 36 4.07 -16.65 -12.25
CA SER A 36 2.86 -16.18 -12.95
C SER A 36 1.80 -15.78 -11.92
N LEU A 37 1.51 -16.64 -10.94
CA LEU A 37 0.53 -16.35 -9.91
C LEU A 37 1.02 -16.71 -8.51
N LEU A 38 0.91 -15.75 -7.61
CA LEU A 38 1.06 -15.95 -6.17
C LEU A 38 -0.22 -15.55 -5.46
N SER A 39 -0.79 -16.48 -4.70
CA SER A 39 -1.96 -16.24 -3.86
C SER A 39 -1.67 -16.62 -2.41
N ILE A 40 -1.82 -15.66 -1.50
CA ILE A 40 -1.67 -15.88 -0.06
C ILE A 40 -2.99 -15.49 0.61
N CYS A 41 -3.61 -16.43 1.34
CA CYS A 41 -4.95 -16.21 1.88
C CYS A 41 -5.17 -16.83 3.25
N SER A 42 -5.83 -16.08 4.14
CA SER A 42 -6.29 -16.53 5.46
C SER A 42 -5.17 -16.94 6.43
N TYR A 43 -4.22 -16.03 6.68
CA TYR A 43 -3.10 -16.19 7.60
C TYR A 43 -3.21 -15.30 8.82
N THR A 44 -2.65 -15.77 9.93
CA THR A 44 -2.26 -14.93 11.04
C THR A 44 -0.77 -15.09 11.27
N PHE A 45 -0.03 -14.01 11.05
CA PHE A 45 1.38 -13.92 11.43
C PHE A 45 1.42 -13.40 12.86
N LYS A 46 2.08 -14.15 13.76
CA LYS A 46 2.26 -13.73 15.16
C LYS A 46 3.33 -12.63 15.24
N SER A 47 3.77 -12.30 16.44
CA SER A 47 4.68 -11.16 16.59
C SER A 47 6.05 -11.47 15.97
N ASN A 48 6.69 -10.47 15.37
CA ASN A 48 8.01 -10.61 14.73
C ASN A 48 8.01 -11.66 13.60
N SER A 49 6.97 -11.70 12.78
CA SER A 49 6.81 -12.70 11.72
C SER A 49 6.45 -12.04 10.42
N ASP A 50 7.40 -12.01 9.50
CA ASP A 50 7.30 -11.26 8.26
C ASP A 50 6.81 -12.14 7.11
N LEU A 51 6.15 -11.49 6.17
CA LEU A 51 5.75 -12.07 4.90
C LEU A 51 6.47 -11.34 3.78
N GLU A 52 7.43 -12.02 3.16
CA GLU A 52 8.19 -11.47 2.04
C GLU A 52 7.89 -12.22 0.74
N CYS A 53 7.55 -11.45 -0.31
CA CYS A 53 7.35 -11.95 -1.67
C CYS A 53 8.30 -11.23 -2.61
N ARG A 54 9.25 -11.94 -3.22
CA ARG A 54 10.28 -11.38 -4.11
C ARG A 54 10.26 -12.08 -5.46
N ALA A 55 10.11 -11.32 -6.55
CA ALA A 55 10.24 -11.86 -7.89
C ALA A 55 10.86 -10.89 -8.91
N ALA A 56 11.62 -11.36 -9.90
CA ALA A 56 12.04 -10.46 -10.98
C ALA A 56 10.82 -10.07 -11.84
N VAL A 57 9.99 -11.07 -12.18
CA VAL A 57 8.72 -10.89 -12.90
C VAL A 57 7.61 -11.62 -12.16
N LEU A 58 6.55 -10.90 -11.83
CA LEU A 58 5.34 -11.44 -11.21
C LEU A 58 4.11 -10.98 -11.97
N SER A 59 3.34 -11.89 -12.57
CA SER A 59 2.15 -11.44 -13.32
C SER A 59 1.03 -11.06 -12.37
N TRP A 60 0.78 -11.88 -11.35
CA TRP A 60 -0.32 -11.63 -10.42
C TRP A 60 0.06 -11.98 -8.98
N LEU A 61 -0.13 -11.02 -8.08
CA LEU A 61 -0.03 -11.20 -6.64
C LEU A 61 -1.37 -10.85 -5.98
N SER A 62 -1.94 -11.81 -5.25
CA SER A 62 -3.15 -11.61 -4.49
C SER A 62 -2.96 -12.04 -3.04
N ILE A 63 -3.06 -11.08 -2.14
CA ILE A 63 -2.87 -11.31 -0.70
C ILE A 63 -4.17 -10.90 0.01
N ARG A 64 -4.86 -11.85 0.65
CA ARG A 64 -6.22 -11.63 1.14
C ARG A 64 -6.48 -12.19 2.53
N ARG A 65 -7.30 -11.49 3.32
CA ARG A 65 -7.84 -11.99 4.59
C ARG A 65 -6.78 -12.41 5.62
N ASN A 66 -5.65 -11.70 5.68
CA ASN A 66 -4.63 -12.02 6.67
C ASN A 66 -4.58 -10.98 7.80
N THR A 67 -3.92 -11.35 8.89
CA THR A 67 -3.64 -10.47 10.02
C THR A 67 -2.16 -10.54 10.34
N LEU A 68 -1.51 -9.38 10.37
CA LEU A 68 -0.18 -9.22 10.95
C LEU A 68 -0.33 -8.73 12.37
N LYS A 69 0.33 -9.39 13.32
CA LYS A 69 0.35 -8.96 14.73
C LYS A 69 1.46 -7.92 14.92
N THR A 70 2.02 -7.83 16.12
CA THR A 70 2.95 -6.76 16.47
C THR A 70 4.32 -6.99 15.81
N ASN A 71 4.93 -5.96 15.22
CA ASN A 71 6.24 -6.06 14.57
C ASN A 71 6.25 -7.14 13.46
N ALA A 72 5.25 -7.16 12.60
CA ALA A 72 5.12 -8.20 11.57
C ALA A 72 4.77 -7.52 10.25
N ASP A 73 5.67 -7.55 9.29
CA ASP A 73 5.59 -6.75 8.09
C ASP A 73 5.19 -7.61 6.88
N LEU A 74 4.54 -6.96 5.91
CA LEU A 74 4.31 -7.54 4.59
C LEU A 74 5.11 -6.76 3.58
N GLU A 75 6.08 -7.42 2.97
CA GLU A 75 6.88 -6.86 1.91
C GLU A 75 6.65 -7.59 0.58
N CYS A 76 6.33 -6.82 -0.46
CA CYS A 76 6.20 -7.29 -1.83
C CYS A 76 7.20 -6.56 -2.73
N ARG A 77 8.20 -7.27 -3.25
CA ARG A 77 9.21 -6.74 -4.17
C ARG A 77 9.12 -7.41 -5.54
N ALA A 78 8.98 -6.61 -6.60
CA ALA A 78 9.14 -7.13 -7.95
C ALA A 78 9.81 -6.18 -8.94
N GLY A 79 10.60 -6.70 -9.88
CA GLY A 79 11.10 -5.89 -11.00
C GLY A 79 9.93 -5.40 -11.86
N VAL A 80 9.12 -6.36 -12.32
CA VAL A 80 7.87 -6.12 -13.06
C VAL A 80 6.73 -6.85 -12.38
N LEU A 81 5.63 -6.12 -12.12
CA LEU A 81 4.40 -6.67 -11.54
C LEU A 81 3.20 -6.22 -12.36
N SER A 82 2.48 -7.14 -13.01
CA SER A 82 1.31 -6.71 -13.79
C SER A 82 0.15 -6.34 -12.86
N TRP A 83 -0.10 -7.15 -11.83
CA TRP A 83 -1.20 -6.90 -10.92
C TRP A 83 -0.87 -7.25 -9.47
N LEU A 84 -1.17 -6.32 -8.56
CA LEU A 84 -1.13 -6.53 -7.13
C LEU A 84 -2.48 -6.19 -6.51
N SER A 85 -3.04 -7.16 -5.78
CA SER A 85 -4.24 -6.97 -4.99
C SER A 85 -4.01 -7.35 -3.53
N ILE A 86 -4.19 -6.38 -2.64
CA ILE A 86 -4.16 -6.60 -1.19
C ILE A 86 -5.52 -6.24 -0.62
N CYS A 87 -6.19 -7.21 -0.02
CA CYS A 87 -7.57 -7.03 0.43
C CYS A 87 -7.87 -7.66 1.79
N SER A 88 -8.64 -6.93 2.60
CA SER A 88 -9.14 -7.45 3.88
C SER A 88 -8.03 -7.88 4.85
N PHE A 89 -6.94 -7.11 4.89
CA PHE A 89 -5.89 -7.26 5.88
C PHE A 89 -6.18 -6.49 7.16
N THR A 90 -5.63 -7.00 8.26
CA THR A 90 -5.45 -6.21 9.49
C THR A 90 -3.98 -6.16 9.86
N PHE A 91 -3.42 -4.96 9.82
CA PHE A 91 -2.10 -4.63 10.33
C PHE A 91 -2.28 -4.14 11.77
N LYS A 92 -1.67 -4.81 12.75
CA LYS A 92 -1.72 -4.41 14.16
C LYS A 92 -0.66 -3.36 14.46
N SER A 93 0.09 -3.48 15.55
CA SER A 93 0.97 -2.40 16.01
C SER A 93 2.36 -2.58 15.42
N ASN A 94 2.96 -1.53 14.83
CA ASN A 94 4.29 -1.63 14.20
C ASN A 94 4.28 -2.74 13.14
N SER A 95 3.35 -2.71 12.19
CA SER A 95 3.22 -3.80 11.22
C SER A 95 2.90 -3.18 9.88
N ASP A 96 3.89 -3.07 9.03
CA ASP A 96 3.83 -2.24 7.86
C ASP A 96 3.50 -3.07 6.62
N LEU A 97 2.95 -2.39 5.64
CA LEU A 97 2.78 -2.92 4.30
C LEU A 97 3.66 -2.14 3.35
N GLU A 98 4.64 -2.83 2.78
CA GLU A 98 5.52 -2.26 1.78
C GLU A 98 5.37 -2.98 0.42
N CYS A 99 5.13 -2.21 -0.62
CA CYS A 99 5.09 -2.68 -2.01
C CYS A 99 6.10 -1.90 -2.85
N ARG A 100 7.19 -2.57 -3.27
CA ARG A 100 8.25 -1.98 -4.11
C ARG A 100 8.29 -2.64 -5.48
N THR A 101 8.14 -1.85 -6.52
CA THR A 101 8.16 -2.36 -7.90
C THR A 101 8.94 -1.47 -8.85
N GLY A 102 9.62 -2.04 -9.86
CA GLY A 102 10.14 -1.22 -10.97
C GLY A 102 9.00 -0.71 -11.83
N MET A 103 8.20 -1.65 -12.35
CA MET A 103 7.01 -1.40 -13.16
C MET A 103 5.79 -2.10 -12.54
N LEU A 104 4.66 -1.38 -12.44
CA LEU A 104 3.40 -1.89 -11.91
C LEU A 104 2.20 -1.45 -12.74
N ASN A 105 1.55 -2.35 -13.50
CA ASN A 105 0.37 -1.91 -14.28
C ASN A 105 -0.79 -1.57 -13.34
N TRP A 106 -1.05 -2.41 -12.34
CA TRP A 106 -2.18 -2.22 -11.43
C TRP A 106 -1.88 -2.55 -9.97
N LEU A 107 -2.19 -1.61 -9.08
CA LEU A 107 -2.23 -1.81 -7.64
C LEU A 107 -3.62 -1.53 -7.07
N SER A 108 -4.20 -2.51 -6.39
CA SER A 108 -5.45 -2.36 -5.65
C SER A 108 -5.31 -2.76 -4.19
N ILE A 109 -5.45 -1.78 -3.30
CA ILE A 109 -5.41 -1.95 -1.85
C ILE A 109 -6.78 -1.60 -1.29
N ARG A 110 -7.48 -2.60 -0.73
CA ARG A 110 -8.90 -2.43 -0.37
C ARG A 110 -9.27 -3.08 0.95
N ARG A 111 -10.14 -2.42 1.71
CA ARG A 111 -10.76 -2.99 2.93
C ARG A 111 -9.72 -3.43 3.98
N ASN A 112 -8.57 -2.78 4.04
CA ASN A 112 -7.55 -3.06 5.04
C ASN A 112 -7.73 -2.15 6.25
N THR A 113 -7.27 -2.61 7.41
CA THR A 113 -7.21 -1.82 8.64
C THR A 113 -5.77 -1.75 9.11
N PHE A 114 -5.26 -0.54 9.24
CA PHE A 114 -3.96 -0.19 9.75
C PHE A 114 -4.15 0.39 11.16
N LYS A 115 -3.56 -0.25 12.17
CA LYS A 115 -3.76 0.14 13.57
C LYS A 115 -2.75 1.20 14.01
N THR A 116 -1.87 0.89 14.95
CA THR A 116 -1.03 1.90 15.60
C THR A 116 0.38 1.78 15.04
N ASN A 117 0.96 2.84 14.47
CA ASN A 117 2.28 2.78 13.82
C ASN A 117 2.29 1.66 12.76
N ALA A 118 1.30 1.65 11.87
CA ALA A 118 1.18 0.58 10.89
C ALA A 118 0.97 1.22 9.54
N ASP A 119 2.06 1.40 8.82
CA ASP A 119 2.08 2.26 7.66
C ASP A 119 1.86 1.45 6.39
N LEU A 120 1.42 2.17 5.36
CA LEU A 120 1.27 1.65 4.03
C LEU A 120 2.17 2.43 3.08
N GLU A 121 3.19 1.77 2.57
CA GLU A 121 4.08 2.34 1.57
C GLU A 121 3.98 1.61 0.21
N CYS A 122 3.77 2.40 -0.84
CA CYS A 122 3.68 1.89 -2.22
C CYS A 122 4.62 2.64 -3.16
N ARG A 123 5.77 2.05 -3.49
CA ARG A 123 6.79 2.61 -4.39
C ARG A 123 6.79 1.92 -5.77
N ALA A 124 6.75 2.71 -6.84
CA ALA A 124 6.96 2.24 -8.21
C ALA A 124 7.83 3.21 -9.02
N GLY A 125 8.62 2.70 -9.97
CA GLY A 125 9.19 3.57 -11.01
C GLY A 125 8.09 4.06 -11.95
N GLU A 126 7.40 3.11 -12.58
CA GLU A 126 6.27 3.36 -13.45
C GLU A 126 5.03 2.62 -12.97
N ARG A 127 3.89 3.31 -12.95
CA ARG A 127 2.62 2.71 -12.53
C ARG A 127 1.48 3.17 -13.42
N SER A 128 0.65 2.27 -13.93
CA SER A 128 -0.51 2.71 -14.73
C SER A 128 -1.67 3.11 -13.81
N TRP A 129 -1.98 2.30 -12.80
CA TRP A 129 -3.12 2.57 -11.90
C TRP A 129 -2.82 2.20 -10.44
N LEU A 130 -2.98 3.16 -9.53
CA LEU A 130 -3.12 2.96 -8.09
C LEU A 130 -4.56 3.20 -7.60
N SER A 131 -5.18 2.18 -6.99
CA SER A 131 -6.50 2.24 -6.36
C SER A 131 -6.40 1.90 -4.87
N ILE A 132 -6.67 2.88 -4.00
CA ILE A 132 -6.72 2.70 -2.54
C ILE A 132 -8.15 2.98 -2.09
N ARG A 133 -8.88 1.96 -1.61
CA ARG A 133 -10.30 2.10 -1.34
C ARG A 133 -10.79 1.39 -0.09
N ARG A 134 -11.60 2.09 0.73
CA ARG A 134 -12.23 1.52 1.95
C ARG A 134 -11.22 1.02 2.99
N ASN A 135 -10.08 1.67 3.11
CA ASN A 135 -9.11 1.36 4.16
C ASN A 135 -9.34 2.26 5.38
N ILE A 136 -8.91 1.78 6.54
CA ILE A 136 -8.98 2.51 7.80
C ILE A 136 -7.57 2.63 8.36
N PHE A 137 -7.11 3.86 8.53
CA PHE A 137 -5.84 4.23 9.13
C PHE A 137 -6.11 4.81 10.50
N LYS A 138 -5.60 4.17 11.56
CA LYS A 138 -5.90 4.57 12.94
C LYS A 138 -4.92 5.60 13.48
N THR A 139 -3.98 5.21 14.34
CA THR A 139 -3.18 6.15 15.12
C THR A 139 -1.75 6.09 14.62
N ASN A 140 -1.19 7.19 14.11
CA ASN A 140 0.15 7.19 13.51
C ASN A 140 0.25 6.09 12.44
N ALA A 141 -0.69 6.07 11.49
CA ALA A 141 -0.76 4.98 10.50
C ALA A 141 -0.90 5.63 9.15
N ASP A 142 0.22 5.88 8.51
CA ASP A 142 0.29 6.75 7.36
C ASP A 142 0.12 5.95 6.07
N LEU A 143 -0.33 6.65 5.04
CA LEU A 143 -0.30 6.13 3.68
C LEU A 143 0.66 6.95 2.84
N GLU A 144 1.69 6.29 2.33
CA GLU A 144 2.63 6.84 1.38
C GLU A 144 2.52 6.17 0.02
N CYS A 145 2.44 6.99 -1.03
CA CYS A 145 2.53 6.51 -2.40
C CYS A 145 3.57 7.30 -3.20
N ARG A 146 4.50 6.60 -3.86
CA ARG A 146 5.58 7.21 -4.64
C ARG A 146 5.67 6.58 -6.02
N ALA A 147 5.63 7.40 -7.07
CA ALA A 147 5.76 6.97 -8.46
C ALA A 147 6.57 7.95 -9.31
N GLY A 148 7.34 7.47 -10.29
CA GLY A 148 7.87 8.34 -11.34
C GLY A 148 6.75 8.78 -12.29
N LEU A 149 6.07 7.79 -12.86
CA LEU A 149 4.91 7.99 -13.74
C LEU A 149 3.69 7.28 -13.15
N LEU A 150 2.55 7.98 -13.09
CA LEU A 150 1.27 7.43 -12.66
C LEU A 150 0.13 7.87 -13.59
N SER A 151 -0.50 6.96 -14.33
CA SER A 151 -1.63 7.39 -15.18
C SER A 151 -2.86 7.72 -14.33
N LEU A 152 -3.17 6.90 -13.32
CA LEU A 152 -4.33 7.12 -12.46
C LEU A 152 -4.06 6.85 -10.99
N LEU A 153 -4.38 7.83 -10.15
CA LEU A 153 -4.46 7.70 -8.70
C LEU A 153 -5.91 7.86 -8.24
N SER A 154 -6.48 6.81 -7.66
CA SER A 154 -7.82 6.84 -7.07
C SER A 154 -7.79 6.46 -5.60
N ILE A 155 -8.09 7.43 -4.73
CA ILE A 155 -8.17 7.27 -3.28
C ILE A 155 -9.60 7.54 -2.84
N GLN A 156 -10.31 6.50 -2.40
CA GLN A 156 -11.74 6.60 -2.15
C GLN A 156 -12.21 5.91 -0.88
N LEU A 157 -13.14 6.53 -0.14
CA LEU A 157 -13.80 5.92 1.01
C LEU A 157 -12.84 5.46 2.11
N ASN A 158 -11.67 6.09 2.25
CA ASN A 158 -10.74 5.78 3.33
C ASN A 158 -11.02 6.67 4.55
N ALA A 159 -10.70 6.15 5.74
CA ALA A 159 -10.82 6.88 6.98
C ALA A 159 -9.44 6.99 7.62
N PHE A 160 -8.97 8.23 7.77
CA PHE A 160 -7.75 8.64 8.44
C PHE A 160 -8.13 9.20 9.81
N LYS A 161 -7.58 8.61 10.88
CA LYS A 161 -7.98 8.96 12.24
C LYS A 161 -6.99 9.92 12.91
N MET A 162 -6.20 9.45 13.86
CA MET A 162 -5.41 10.31 14.75
C MET A 162 -3.97 10.32 14.27
N ASN A 163 -3.46 11.47 13.80
CA ASN A 163 -2.10 11.56 13.23
C ASN A 163 -1.88 10.50 12.13
N ALA A 164 -2.86 10.31 11.25
CA ALA A 164 -2.76 9.30 10.19
C ALA A 164 -2.82 10.02 8.85
N ASP A 165 -1.67 10.28 8.27
CA ASP A 165 -1.54 11.15 7.12
C ASP A 165 -1.63 10.38 5.81
N LEU A 166 -1.99 11.12 4.77
CA LEU A 166 -1.98 10.63 3.40
C LEU A 166 -1.02 11.46 2.58
N GLU A 167 0.07 10.86 2.13
CA GLU A 167 1.04 11.50 1.25
C GLU A 167 1.20 10.75 -0.07
N CYS A 168 1.11 11.48 -1.18
CA CYS A 168 1.31 10.91 -2.51
C CYS A 168 2.19 11.78 -3.40
N ARG A 169 3.29 11.22 -3.89
CA ARG A 169 4.25 11.89 -4.78
C ARG A 169 4.34 11.19 -6.14
N ALA A 170 4.20 11.98 -7.20
CA ALA A 170 4.40 11.52 -8.58
C ALA A 170 5.34 12.48 -9.34
N GLY A 171 6.12 11.98 -10.29
CA GLY A 171 6.71 12.85 -11.31
C GLY A 171 5.60 13.38 -12.23
N VAL A 172 4.94 12.48 -12.93
CA VAL A 172 3.79 12.78 -13.80
C VAL A 172 2.57 12.01 -13.30
N LEU A 173 1.43 12.72 -13.20
CA LEU A 173 0.14 12.15 -12.85
C LEU A 173 -0.93 12.59 -13.87
N SER A 174 -1.52 11.66 -14.62
CA SER A 174 -2.57 12.07 -15.57
C SER A 174 -3.88 12.39 -14.86
N LEU A 175 -4.32 11.52 -13.94
CA LEU A 175 -5.57 11.72 -13.20
C LEU A 175 -5.41 11.47 -11.71
N LEU A 176 -5.76 12.47 -10.90
CA LEU A 176 -5.93 12.34 -9.46
C LEU A 176 -7.42 12.42 -9.08
N SER A 177 -7.93 11.36 -8.45
CA SER A 177 -9.28 11.31 -7.88
C SER A 177 -9.24 10.97 -6.39
N ILE A 178 -9.58 11.95 -5.54
CA ILE A 178 -9.70 11.79 -4.09
C ILE A 178 -11.15 12.04 -3.68
N ARG A 179 -11.87 10.97 -3.29
CA ARG A 179 -13.32 11.06 -3.07
C ARG A 179 -13.81 10.34 -1.82
N ARG A 180 -14.67 11.02 -1.04
CA ARG A 180 -15.35 10.43 0.13
C ARG A 180 -14.40 9.88 1.18
N ASN A 181 -13.23 10.48 1.36
CA ASN A 181 -12.34 10.16 2.46
C ASN A 181 -12.70 11.02 3.69
N THR A 182 -12.36 10.53 4.87
CA THR A 182 -12.55 11.24 6.14
C THR A 182 -11.21 11.38 6.83
N PHE A 183 -10.87 12.59 7.23
CA PHE A 183 -9.68 12.94 7.98
C PHE A 183 -10.13 13.48 9.34
N LYS A 184 -9.62 12.89 10.42
CA LYS A 184 -9.91 13.31 11.80
C LYS A 184 -8.70 14.01 12.41
N THR A 185 -8.66 14.08 13.74
CA THR A 185 -7.67 14.78 14.56
C THR A 185 -6.23 14.64 14.04
N ASN A 186 -5.64 15.77 13.65
CA ASN A 186 -4.24 15.86 13.20
C ASN A 186 -3.91 14.91 12.03
N SER A 187 -4.87 14.56 11.18
CA SER A 187 -4.60 13.87 9.92
C SER A 187 -4.68 14.84 8.75
N ASP A 188 -3.71 14.77 7.84
CA ASP A 188 -3.62 15.61 6.67
C ASP A 188 -3.61 14.81 5.36
N LEU A 189 -3.84 15.52 4.26
CA LEU A 189 -3.75 15.05 2.90
C LEU A 189 -2.76 15.93 2.14
N GLU A 190 -1.68 15.31 1.69
CA GLU A 190 -0.70 15.90 0.80
C GLU A 190 -0.59 15.11 -0.51
N TYR A 191 -0.58 15.84 -1.63
CA TYR A 191 -0.15 15.26 -2.90
C TYR A 191 0.78 16.22 -3.63
N ARG A 192 1.78 15.67 -4.32
CA ARG A 192 2.70 16.43 -5.16
C ARG A 192 2.88 15.72 -6.49
N ALA A 193 2.70 16.46 -7.59
CA ALA A 193 3.05 16.01 -8.92
C ALA A 193 3.75 17.14 -9.67
N ARG A 194 4.81 16.84 -10.43
CA ARG A 194 5.42 17.87 -11.31
C ARG A 194 4.48 18.23 -12.46
N VAL A 195 3.74 17.23 -12.95
CA VAL A 195 2.72 17.39 -13.98
C VAL A 195 1.44 16.70 -13.51
N LEU A 196 0.33 17.43 -13.52
CA LEU A 196 -1.01 16.91 -13.23
C LEU A 196 -1.99 17.34 -14.32
N SER A 197 -2.59 16.38 -15.05
CA SER A 197 -3.54 16.72 -16.12
C SER A 197 -4.95 16.95 -15.60
N LEU A 198 -5.44 16.13 -14.66
CA LEU A 198 -6.78 16.26 -14.11
C LEU A 198 -6.81 16.02 -12.59
N LEU A 199 -7.44 16.94 -11.88
CA LEU A 199 -7.69 16.86 -10.44
C LEU A 199 -9.19 16.78 -10.12
N SER A 200 -9.58 15.79 -9.33
CA SER A 200 -10.94 15.67 -8.79
C SER A 200 -10.91 15.34 -7.31
N ILE A 201 -11.12 16.34 -6.46
CA ILE A 201 -11.29 16.19 -5.01
C ILE A 201 -12.75 16.46 -4.66
N ARG A 202 -13.49 15.43 -4.19
CA ARG A 202 -14.94 15.56 -3.92
C ARG A 202 -15.39 14.84 -2.66
N HIS A 203 -16.24 15.51 -1.89
CA HIS A 203 -16.94 14.93 -0.72
C HIS A 203 -15.97 14.37 0.34
N ASN A 204 -14.78 14.95 0.51
CA ASN A 204 -13.90 14.59 1.63
C ASN A 204 -14.31 15.40 2.86
N SER A 205 -14.24 14.77 4.04
CA SER A 205 -14.62 15.39 5.32
C SER A 205 -13.37 15.57 6.19
N TYR A 206 -13.25 16.73 6.84
CA TYR A 206 -12.15 17.05 7.74
C TYR A 206 -12.72 17.48 9.09
N GLU A 207 -12.36 16.78 10.17
CA GLU A 207 -12.68 17.18 11.54
C GLU A 207 -11.63 18.21 12.00
N LYS A 208 -12.06 19.42 12.39
CA LYS A 208 -11.18 20.57 12.69
C LYS A 208 -9.99 20.19 13.59
N CYS A 209 -8.76 20.46 13.13
CA CYS A 209 -7.56 20.49 13.96
C CYS A 209 -7.60 21.66 14.95
N SER A 210 -7.20 21.40 16.19
CA SER A 210 -7.02 22.40 17.25
C SER A 210 -5.74 23.24 17.11
N THR A 211 -4.94 23.02 16.07
CA THR A 211 -3.80 23.89 15.72
C THR A 211 -3.71 24.04 14.21
N GLY A 212 -3.60 25.29 13.75
CA GLY A 212 -3.69 25.66 12.34
C GLY A 212 -2.47 25.21 11.54
N MET A 213 -2.73 24.61 10.37
CA MET A 213 -2.03 24.78 9.09
C MET A 213 -2.53 23.66 8.18
N SER A 214 -3.68 23.85 7.53
CA SER A 214 -3.89 23.18 6.24
C SER A 214 -2.99 23.91 5.25
N ARG A 215 -1.74 23.47 5.13
CA ARG A 215 -0.77 24.05 4.21
C ARG A 215 -1.11 23.52 2.83
N TRP A 216 -2.05 24.19 2.16
CA TRP A 216 -2.34 23.96 0.75
C TRP A 216 -1.13 24.34 -0.09
N GLY A 217 -0.18 23.43 -0.25
CA GLY A 217 0.94 23.55 -1.19
C GLY A 217 0.46 23.34 -2.62
N PHE A 218 -0.31 24.28 -3.17
CA PHE A 218 -0.52 24.36 -4.62
C PHE A 218 0.68 25.08 -5.23
N GLU A 219 1.82 24.41 -5.39
CA GLU A 219 2.82 24.84 -6.38
C GLU A 219 2.35 24.37 -7.75
N LEU A 220 1.38 25.09 -8.32
CA LEU A 220 1.23 25.12 -9.76
C LEU A 220 2.45 25.87 -10.28
N ALA A 221 3.43 25.15 -10.83
CA ALA A 221 4.46 25.76 -11.65
C ALA A 221 3.75 26.46 -12.82
N GLN A 222 3.54 27.77 -12.68
CA GLN A 222 3.13 28.63 -13.77
C GLN A 222 4.27 28.67 -14.78
N HIS A 223 4.20 27.84 -15.83
CA HIS A 223 4.87 28.17 -17.07
C HIS A 223 3.89 28.97 -17.93
N SER A 224 3.90 30.28 -17.68
CA SER A 224 3.52 31.29 -18.64
C SER A 224 4.61 31.44 -19.70
N THR A 225 4.14 31.64 -20.95
CA THR A 225 4.82 31.91 -22.24
C THR A 225 5.57 30.76 -22.88
#